data_AF-A0A6P7FBG6-F1
#
_entry.id   AF-A0A6P7FBG6-F1
#
_cell.length_a   1.000
_cell.length_b   1.000
_cell.length_c   1.000
_cell.angle_alpha   90.00
_cell.angle_beta   90.00
_cell.angle_gamma   90.00
#
_symmetry.space_group_name_H-M   'P 1'
#
loop_
_entity.id
_entity.type
_entity.pdbx_description
1 polymer ?
#
loop_
_entity_poly.entity_id
_entity_poly.type
_entity_poly.pdbx_seq_one_letter_code
_entity_poly.pdbx_strand_id
1 'polypeptide(L)'
;MIYKYFLVFFAVYVMANAIALNDQEQFAEFKQKFQKAYESSDEENNRFKIFQDNLRKIEEHNKKYEKGETTYTMGVNQFSDLSPEEWANRNHGYRPRPNHQ
;
A
#
# COMPACT_ATOMS: atom_id res chain seq x y z
N MET A 1 -30.31 -0.50 -25.88
CA MET A 1 -30.18 0.01 -24.50
C MET A 1 -29.44 -0.96 -23.58
N ILE A 2 -29.85 -2.24 -23.48
CA ILE A 2 -29.24 -3.25 -22.59
C ILE A 2 -27.75 -3.56 -22.90
N TYR A 3 -27.40 -3.75 -24.18
CA TYR A 3 -26.02 -4.05 -24.58
C TYR A 3 -25.01 -2.95 -24.21
N LYS A 4 -25.44 -1.69 -24.14
CA LYS A 4 -24.57 -0.58 -23.69
C LYS A 4 -24.20 -0.73 -22.21
N TYR A 5 -25.13 -1.13 -21.36
CA TYR A 5 -24.85 -1.42 -19.95
C TYR A 5 -23.98 -2.67 -19.79
N PHE A 6 -24.20 -3.69 -20.62
CA PHE A 6 -23.35 -4.88 -20.66
C PHE A 6 -21.90 -4.52 -21.03
N LEU A 7 -21.69 -3.70 -22.06
CA LEU A 7 -20.35 -3.23 -22.44
C LEU A 7 -19.68 -2.41 -21.34
N VAL A 8 -20.42 -1.50 -20.69
CA VAL A 8 -19.88 -0.69 -19.58
C VAL A 8 -19.50 -1.59 -18.39
N PHE A 9 -20.36 -2.54 -18.02
CA PHE A 9 -20.07 -3.48 -16.94
C PHE A 9 -18.86 -4.37 -17.25
N PHE A 10 -18.78 -4.89 -18.48
CA PHE A 10 -17.65 -5.68 -18.93
C PHE A 10 -16.35 -4.86 -18.90
N ALA A 11 -16.36 -3.62 -19.37
CA ALA A 11 -15.19 -2.73 -19.33
C ALA A 11 -14.74 -2.45 -17.89
N VAL A 12 -15.67 -2.16 -16.97
CA VAL A 12 -15.34 -1.97 -15.54
C VAL A 12 -14.76 -3.24 -14.92
N TYR A 13 -15.31 -4.41 -15.26
CA TYR A 13 -14.78 -5.69 -14.80
C TYR A 13 -13.35 -5.93 -15.28
N VAL A 14 -13.06 -5.72 -16.57
CA VAL A 14 -11.71 -5.87 -17.14
C VAL A 14 -10.73 -4.91 -16.47
N MET A 15 -11.11 -3.64 -16.26
CA MET A 15 -10.27 -2.66 -15.58
C MET A 15 -9.98 -3.06 -14.12
N ALA A 16 -10.99 -3.53 -13.38
CA ALA A 16 -10.80 -3.98 -12.00
C ALA A 16 -9.82 -5.15 -11.90
N ASN A 17 -9.89 -6.11 -12.82
CA ASN A 17 -8.93 -7.21 -12.88
C ASN A 17 -7.51 -6.73 -13.24
N ALA A 18 -7.37 -5.80 -14.20
CA ALA A 18 -6.08 -5.25 -14.57
C ALA A 18 -5.40 -4.52 -13.38
N ILE A 19 -6.17 -3.75 -12.60
CA ILE A 19 -5.67 -3.09 -11.38
C ILE A 19 -5.22 -4.13 -10.35
N ALA A 20 -6.05 -5.16 -10.11
CA ALA A 20 -5.71 -6.21 -9.13
C ALA A 20 -4.45 -6.99 -9.52
N LEU A 21 -4.25 -7.26 -10.82
CA LEU A 21 -3.03 -7.90 -11.34
C LEU A 21 -1.79 -7.00 -11.15
N ASN A 22 -1.91 -5.71 -11.47
CA ASN A 22 -0.83 -4.75 -11.30
C ASN A 22 -0.39 -4.60 -9.83
N ASP A 23 -1.33 -4.61 -8.89
CA ASP A 23 -1.01 -4.56 -7.45
C ASP A 23 -0.28 -5.82 -6.99
N GLN A 24 -0.70 -7.00 -7.49
CA GLN A 24 -0.04 -8.28 -7.21
C GLN A 24 1.40 -8.30 -7.74
N GLU A 25 1.63 -7.79 -8.96
CA GLU A 25 2.96 -7.66 -9.55
C GLU A 25 3.86 -6.74 -8.70
N GLN A 26 3.37 -5.55 -8.33
CA GLN A 26 4.11 -4.63 -7.47
C GLN A 26 4.41 -5.21 -6.09
N PHE A 27 3.50 -6.01 -5.52
CA PHE A 27 3.75 -6.69 -4.26
C PHE A 27 4.80 -7.79 -4.40
N ALA A 28 4.81 -8.54 -5.51
CA ALA A 28 5.84 -9.53 -5.78
C ALA A 28 7.23 -8.88 -5.91
N GLU A 29 7.33 -7.77 -6.64
CA GLU A 29 8.56 -6.97 -6.74
C GLU A 29 9.00 -6.42 -5.38
N PHE A 30 8.06 -5.91 -4.58
CA PHE A 30 8.32 -5.45 -3.22
C PHE A 30 8.91 -6.56 -2.34
N LYS A 31 8.30 -7.76 -2.35
CA LYS A 31 8.80 -8.91 -1.59
C LYS A 31 10.22 -9.28 -2.01
N GLN A 32 10.49 -9.31 -3.31
CA GLN A 32 11.83 -9.59 -3.84
C GLN A 32 12.84 -8.52 -3.42
N LYS A 33 12.49 -7.24 -3.61
CA LYS A 33 13.37 -6.09 -3.35
C LYS A 33 13.76 -5.98 -1.87
N PHE A 34 12.83 -6.25 -0.96
CA PHE A 34 13.04 -6.12 0.49
C PHE A 34 13.15 -7.46 1.22
N GLN A 35 13.32 -8.55 0.47
CA GLN A 35 13.51 -9.92 0.99
C GLN A 35 12.43 -10.32 2.01
N LYS A 36 11.17 -10.02 1.69
CA LYS A 36 10.03 -10.33 2.57
C LYS A 36 9.63 -11.79 2.39
N ALA A 37 9.47 -12.47 3.52
CA ALA A 37 8.85 -13.78 3.62
C ALA A 37 7.84 -13.73 4.76
N TYR A 38 6.69 -14.37 4.57
CA TYR A 38 5.61 -14.41 5.55
C TYR A 38 5.36 -15.86 5.95
N GLU A 39 4.95 -16.08 7.20
CA GLU A 39 4.87 -17.42 7.79
C GLU A 39 3.66 -18.22 7.29
N SER A 40 2.61 -17.52 6.83
CA SER A 40 1.36 -18.12 6.38
C SER A 40 0.74 -17.33 5.23
N SER A 41 -0.15 -18.01 4.49
CA SER A 41 -0.97 -17.36 3.45
C SER A 41 -1.87 -16.27 4.04
N ASP A 42 -2.35 -16.45 5.27
CA ASP A 42 -3.21 -15.46 5.93
C ASP A 42 -2.43 -14.21 6.31
N GLU A 43 -1.19 -14.36 6.80
CA GLU A 43 -0.30 -13.24 7.02
C GLU A 43 0.02 -12.55 5.69
N GLU A 44 0.40 -13.29 4.65
CA GLU A 44 0.72 -12.73 3.34
C GLU A 44 -0.47 -11.94 2.76
N ASN A 45 -1.68 -12.47 2.87
CA ASN A 45 -2.90 -11.80 2.45
C ASN A 45 -3.13 -10.50 3.24
N ASN A 46 -2.87 -10.50 4.54
CA ASN A 46 -2.97 -9.31 5.37
C ASN A 46 -1.91 -8.26 4.97
N ARG A 47 -0.67 -8.70 4.76
CA ARG A 47 0.46 -7.85 4.33
C ARG A 47 0.21 -7.26 2.94
N PHE A 48 -0.39 -8.03 2.04
CA PHE A 48 -0.80 -7.55 0.72
C PHE A 48 -1.86 -6.45 0.82
N LYS A 49 -2.89 -6.62 1.65
CA LYS A 49 -3.91 -5.58 1.87
C LYS A 49 -3.31 -4.27 2.40
N ILE A 50 -2.43 -4.37 3.41
CA ILE A 50 -1.72 -3.22 3.97
C ILE A 50 -0.85 -2.55 2.90
N PHE A 51 -0.15 -3.35 2.09
CA PHE A 51 0.64 -2.86 0.97
C PHE A 51 -0.20 -2.10 -0.05
N GLN A 52 -1.35 -2.64 -0.46
CA GLN A 52 -2.27 -1.95 -1.37
C GLN A 52 -2.76 -0.61 -0.81
N ASP A 53 -3.11 -0.57 0.47
CA ASP A 53 -3.53 0.67 1.13
C ASP A 53 -2.40 1.71 1.15
N ASN A 54 -1.17 1.28 1.43
CA ASN A 54 -0.01 2.16 1.41
C ASN A 54 0.37 2.60 -0.01
N LEU A 55 0.21 1.73 -1.01
CA LEU A 55 0.42 2.06 -2.41
C LEU A 55 -0.56 3.15 -2.88
N ARG A 56 -1.85 3.02 -2.57
CA ARG A 56 -2.84 4.06 -2.87
C ARG A 56 -2.53 5.38 -2.19
N LYS A 57 -2.08 5.36 -0.92
CA LYS A 57 -1.62 6.59 -0.23
C LYS A 57 -0.44 7.24 -0.94
N ILE A 58 0.53 6.46 -1.42
CA ILE A 58 1.69 6.95 -2.18
C ILE A 58 1.22 7.61 -3.48
N GLU A 59 0.36 6.94 -4.24
CA GLU A 59 -0.18 7.48 -5.50
C GLU A 59 -0.97 8.77 -5.30
N GLU A 60 -1.85 8.80 -4.29
CA GLU A 60 -2.64 9.99 -3.95
C GLU A 60 -1.75 11.15 -3.51
N HIS A 61 -0.72 10.87 -2.70
CA HIS A 61 0.25 11.90 -2.29
C HIS A 61 1.04 12.44 -3.48
N ASN A 62 1.51 11.57 -4.37
CA ASN A 62 2.28 11.97 -5.54
C ASN A 62 1.43 12.77 -6.55
N LYS A 63 0.13 12.46 -6.67
CA LYS A 63 -0.83 13.28 -7.42
C LYS A 63 -0.99 14.69 -6.83
N LYS A 64 -0.91 14.84 -5.50
CA LYS A 64 -0.91 16.16 -4.85
C LYS A 64 0.40 16.91 -5.07
N TYR A 65 1.52 16.21 -5.06
CA TYR A 65 2.83 16.77 -5.39
C TYR A 65 2.86 17.33 -6.82
N GLU A 66 2.34 16.59 -7.80
CA GLU A 66 2.23 17.05 -9.20
C GLU A 66 1.39 18.33 -9.35
N LYS A 67 0.44 18.57 -8.44
CA LYS A 67 -0.37 19.80 -8.36
C LYS A 67 0.29 20.93 -7.57
N GLY A 68 1.47 20.68 -6.98
CA GLY A 68 2.15 21.63 -6.09
C GLY A 68 1.51 21.78 -4.70
N GLU A 69 0.61 20.87 -4.30
CA GLU A 69 -0.04 20.89 -2.98
C GLU A 69 0.83 20.30 -1.87
N THR A 70 1.81 19.47 -2.23
CA THR A 70 2.82 18.92 -1.32
C THR A 70 4.21 19.17 -1.87
N THR A 71 5.21 19.20 -0.99
CA THR A 71 6.60 19.56 -1.34
C THR A 71 7.52 18.36 -1.53
N TYR A 72 7.01 17.15 -1.38
CA TYR A 72 7.78 15.92 -1.49
C TYR A 72 6.95 14.83 -2.17
N THR A 73 7.64 13.76 -2.59
CA THR A 73 7.03 12.54 -3.11
C THR A 73 7.24 11.39 -2.14
N MET A 74 6.35 10.40 -2.23
CA MET A 74 6.47 9.14 -1.52
C MET A 74 6.82 8.02 -2.49
N GLY A 75 7.41 6.96 -1.97
CA GLY A 75 7.73 5.76 -2.73
C GLY A 75 7.63 4.51 -1.87
N VAL A 76 7.50 3.36 -2.52
CA VAL A 76 7.49 2.05 -1.87
C VAL A 76 8.84 1.81 -1.19
N ASN A 77 8.79 1.44 0.10
CA ASN A 77 9.96 1.20 0.94
C ASN A 77 9.75 -0.05 1.81
N GLN A 78 10.76 -0.47 2.58
CA GLN A 78 10.72 -1.70 3.40
C GLN A 78 9.61 -1.78 4.46
N PHE A 79 8.90 -0.68 4.72
CA PHE A 79 7.79 -0.59 5.66
C PHE A 79 6.42 -0.50 4.98
N SER A 80 6.36 -0.60 3.65
CA SER A 80 5.12 -0.50 2.89
C SER A 80 4.11 -1.61 3.19
N ASP A 81 4.51 -2.69 3.85
CA ASP A 81 3.66 -3.80 4.34
C ASP A 81 3.22 -3.66 5.81
N LEU A 82 3.53 -2.52 6.46
CA LEU A 82 3.17 -2.26 7.86
C LEU A 82 2.05 -1.23 7.96
N SER A 83 1.14 -1.47 8.90
CA SER A 83 0.15 -0.47 9.29
C SER A 83 0.82 0.67 10.07
N PRO A 84 0.21 1.87 10.13
CA PRO A 84 0.74 2.97 10.95
C PRO A 84 0.92 2.59 12.42
N GLU A 85 0.02 1.76 12.97
CA GLU A 85 0.09 1.27 14.34
C GLU A 85 1.24 0.27 14.53
N GLU A 86 1.40 -0.69 13.61
CA GLU A 86 2.51 -1.64 13.64
C GLU A 86 3.86 -0.91 13.51
N TRP A 87 3.93 0.08 12.63
CA TRP A 87 5.12 0.90 12.46
C TRP A 87 5.45 1.69 13.73
N ALA A 88 4.45 2.35 14.34
CA ALA A 88 4.63 3.08 15.58
C ALA A 88 5.10 2.18 16.72
N ASN A 89 4.48 1.00 16.91
CA ASN A 89 4.85 0.05 17.96
C ASN A 89 6.28 -0.50 17.80
N ARG A 90 6.78 -0.63 16.57
CA ARG A 90 8.14 -1.13 16.30
C ARG A 90 9.21 -0.04 16.37
N ASN A 91 8.86 1.19 15.98
CA ASN A 91 9.87 2.23 15.72
C ASN A 91 9.85 3.39 16.72
N HIS A 92 8.82 3.51 17.56
CA HIS A 92 8.79 4.53 18.61
C HIS A 92 9.43 3.99 19.90
N GLY A 93 10.75 4.04 19.96
CA GLY A 93 11.55 3.70 21.14
C GLY A 93 11.65 4.81 22.20
N TYR A 94 10.80 5.85 22.14
CA TYR A 94 10.89 6.96 23.10
C TYR A 94 10.49 6.49 24.50
N ARG A 95 11.49 6.28 25.35
CA ARG A 95 11.33 6.11 26.79
C ARG A 95 11.46 7.49 27.44
N PRO A 96 10.39 8.08 27.99
CA PRO A 96 10.53 9.33 28.75
C PRO A 96 11.52 9.10 29.90
N ARG A 97 12.48 10.02 30.08
CA ARG A 97 13.40 9.96 31.22
C ARG A 97 12.57 10.00 32.53
N PRO A 98 12.83 9.12 33.51
CA PRO A 98 12.18 9.21 34.81
C PRO A 98 12.56 10.55 35.45
N ASN A 99 11.57 11.38 35.76
CA ASN A 99 11.76 12.55 36.62
C ASN A 99 12.22 12.03 37.98
N HIS A 100 13.51 12.21 38.29
CA HIS A 100 13.99 12.12 39.65
C HIS A 100 13.66 13.47 40.30
N GLN A 101 12.52 13.51 41.00
CA GLN A 101 12.24 14.55 41.99
C GLN A 101 12.95 14.21 43.30
#